data_AF-A0A1Q7MAU1-F1
#
_entry.id   AF-A0A1Q7MAU1-F1
#
_cell.length_a   1.000
_cell.length_b   1.000
_cell.length_c   1.000
_cell.angle_alpha   90.00
_cell.angle_beta   90.00
_cell.angle_gamma   90.00
#
_symmetry.space_group_name_H-M   'P 1'
#
loop_
_entity.id
_entity.type
_entity.pdbx_description
1 polymer ?
#
loop_
_entity_poly.entity_id
_entity_poly.type
_entity_poly.pdbx_seq_one_letter_code
_entity_poly.pdbx_strand_id
1 'polypeptide(L)'
;MKPTRIITNLVGLMLFIQVVLGGSAAFGYIDVRYHLVWGVVTFGVLIVATAYAANELGSKSVLFRTGIAAIADYVVQIILGFIALGTNSGVVVVVHLTNAFVLGVLVTYLISFADSADKTSSHILSQTQTVR
;
A
#
# COMPACT_ATOMS: atom_id res chain seq x y z
N MET A 1 -19.33 3.76 -4.92
CA MET A 1 -17.93 3.31 -5.03
C MET A 1 -17.80 2.03 -4.22
N LYS A 2 -17.12 0.99 -4.71
CA LYS A 2 -16.96 -0.22 -3.90
C LYS A 2 -15.99 0.04 -2.73
N PRO A 3 -16.21 -0.59 -1.56
CA PRO A 3 -15.33 -0.44 -0.40
C PRO A 3 -13.86 -0.72 -0.72
N THR A 4 -13.59 -1.72 -1.57
CA THR A 4 -12.24 -2.11 -2.00
C THR A 4 -11.46 -0.95 -2.59
N ARG A 5 -12.07 -0.14 -3.46
CA ARG A 5 -11.44 1.00 -4.12
C ARG A 5 -11.08 2.11 -3.12
N ILE A 6 -11.99 2.39 -2.18
CA ILE A 6 -11.78 3.42 -1.15
C ILE A 6 -10.60 3.02 -0.28
N ILE A 7 -10.56 1.75 0.14
CA ILE A 7 -9.51 1.24 1.02
C ILE A 7 -8.15 1.22 0.29
N THR A 8 -8.07 0.82 -0.98
CA THR A 8 -6.80 0.85 -1.73
C THR A 8 -6.28 2.27 -1.95
N ASN A 9 -7.18 3.23 -2.21
CA ASN A 9 -6.80 4.65 -2.31
C ASN A 9 -6.30 5.20 -0.98
N LEU A 10 -6.93 4.80 0.13
CA LEU A 10 -6.48 5.16 1.47
C LEU A 10 -5.08 4.62 1.75
N VAL A 11 -4.79 3.36 1.42
CA VAL A 11 -3.43 2.79 1.53
C VAL A 11 -2.42 3.62 0.74
N GLY A 12 -2.75 4.01 -0.50
CA GLY A 12 -1.90 4.86 -1.33
C GLY A 12 -1.61 6.23 -0.68
N LEU A 13 -2.65 6.90 -0.17
CA LEU A 13 -2.49 8.17 0.53
C LEU A 13 -1.63 8.01 1.79
N MET A 14 -1.85 6.95 2.58
CA MET A 14 -1.10 6.70 3.80
C MET A 14 0.38 6.43 3.53
N LEU A 15 0.70 5.70 2.46
CA LEU A 15 2.09 5.48 2.03
C LEU A 15 2.76 6.78 1.55
N PHE A 16 2.03 7.63 0.83
CA PHE A 16 2.56 8.95 0.46
C PHE A 16 2.93 9.76 1.71
N ILE A 17 2.03 9.82 2.70
CA ILE A 17 2.31 10.48 3.99
C ILE A 17 3.51 9.81 4.69
N GLN A 18 3.61 8.48 4.64
CA GLN A 18 4.74 7.74 5.25
C GLN A 18 6.09 8.17 4.66
N VAL A 19 6.18 8.40 3.34
CA VAL A 19 7.40 8.90 2.68
C VAL A 19 7.71 10.33 3.12
N VAL A 20 6.71 11.20 3.20
CA VAL A 20 6.90 12.58 3.70
C VAL A 20 7.43 12.56 5.14
N LEU A 21 6.80 11.79 6.03
CA LEU A 21 7.24 11.66 7.43
C LEU A 21 8.66 11.07 7.52
N GLY A 22 8.99 10.09 6.69
CA GLY A 22 10.32 9.48 6.65
C GLY A 22 11.40 10.46 6.21
N GLY A 23 11.13 11.22 5.14
CA GLY A 23 12.00 12.29 4.68
C GLY A 23 12.18 13.38 5.74
N SER A 24 11.08 13.86 6.33
CA SER A 24 11.13 14.89 7.38
C SER A 24 11.93 14.43 8.61
N ALA A 25 11.82 13.16 9.01
CA ALA A 25 12.61 12.59 10.10
C ALA A 25 14.10 12.47 9.72
N ALA A 26 14.42 12.05 8.49
CA ALA A 26 15.80 11.93 8.02
C ALA A 26 16.55 13.27 7.97
N PHE A 27 15.83 14.37 7.70
CA PHE A 27 16.38 15.74 7.75
C PHE A 27 16.32 16.37 9.16
N GLY A 28 15.79 15.68 10.17
CA GLY A 28 15.70 16.17 11.54
C GLY A 28 14.62 17.22 11.79
N TYR A 29 13.65 17.38 10.88
CA TYR A 29 12.55 18.35 11.05
C TYR A 29 11.49 17.90 12.04
N ILE A 30 11.34 16.58 12.24
CA ILE A 30 10.37 15.99 13.16
C ILE A 30 10.98 14.80 13.91
N ASP A 31 10.36 14.41 15.03
CA ASP A 31 10.71 13.19 15.74
C ASP A 31 10.38 11.95 14.90
N VAL A 32 11.32 10.99 14.81
CA VAL A 32 11.15 9.73 14.06
C VAL A 32 9.94 8.91 14.53
N ARG A 33 9.49 9.07 15.77
CA ARG A 33 8.30 8.40 16.32
C ARG A 33 7.05 8.63 15.48
N TYR A 34 6.89 9.81 14.86
CA TYR A 34 5.75 10.09 13.99
C TYR A 34 5.75 9.17 12.76
N HIS A 35 6.91 8.97 12.13
CA HIS A 35 7.10 8.05 11.01
C HIS A 35 6.88 6.58 11.43
N LEU A 36 7.33 6.19 12.63
CA LEU A 36 7.14 4.82 13.12
C LEU A 36 5.68 4.50 13.42
N VAL A 37 4.99 5.37 14.17
CA VAL A 37 3.57 5.17 14.54
C VAL A 37 2.71 5.14 13.28
N TRP A 38 2.89 6.11 12.38
CA TRP A 38 2.16 6.13 11.11
C TRP A 38 2.46 4.89 10.25
N GLY A 39 3.70 4.42 10.26
CA GLY A 39 4.11 3.20 9.57
C GLY A 39 3.40 1.95 10.06
N VAL A 40 3.20 1.80 11.37
CA VAL A 40 2.45 0.66 11.94
C VAL A 40 0.99 0.71 11.52
N VAL A 41 0.35 1.88 11.58
CA VAL A 41 -1.05 2.04 11.19
C VAL A 41 -1.22 1.76 9.69
N THR A 42 -0.33 2.30 8.85
CA THR A 42 -0.34 2.08 7.40
C THR A 42 -0.20 0.61 7.05
N PHE A 43 0.70 -0.11 7.71
CA PHE A 43 0.86 -1.55 7.51
C PHE A 43 -0.40 -2.34 7.89
N GLY A 44 -1.03 -2.00 9.02
CA GLY A 44 -2.30 -2.60 9.43
C GLY A 44 -3.41 -2.39 8.41
N VAL A 45 -3.55 -1.17 7.87
CA VAL A 45 -4.56 -0.86 6.83
C VAL A 45 -4.28 -1.63 5.53
N LEU A 46 -3.01 -1.80 5.13
CA LEU A 46 -2.63 -2.63 3.97
C LEU A 46 -3.02 -4.10 4.16
N ILE A 47 -2.83 -4.66 5.36
CA ILE A 47 -3.26 -6.03 5.69
C ILE A 47 -4.79 -6.15 5.56
N VAL A 48 -5.53 -5.22 6.17
CA VAL A 48 -6.99 -5.21 6.11
C VAL A 48 -7.48 -5.07 4.66
N ALA A 49 -6.88 -4.19 3.87
CA ALA A 49 -7.18 -4.03 2.45
C ALA A 49 -6.99 -5.34 1.67
N THR A 50 -5.88 -6.03 1.92
CA THR A 50 -5.54 -7.29 1.25
C THR A 50 -6.49 -8.42 1.69
N ALA A 51 -6.82 -8.50 2.97
CA ALA A 51 -7.79 -9.47 3.47
C ALA A 51 -9.19 -9.24 2.89
N TYR A 52 -9.61 -7.97 2.77
CA TYR A 52 -10.87 -7.61 2.14
C TYR A 52 -10.89 -8.02 0.66
N ALA A 53 -9.80 -7.79 -0.08
CA ALA A 53 -9.66 -8.24 -1.46
C ALA A 53 -9.78 -9.78 -1.58
N ALA A 54 -9.23 -10.54 -0.63
CA ALA A 54 -9.35 -11.99 -0.59
C ALA A 54 -10.80 -12.45 -0.42
N ASN A 55 -11.54 -11.81 0.49
CA ASN A 55 -12.93 -12.15 0.79
C ASN A 55 -13.88 -11.78 -0.35
N GLU A 56 -13.68 -10.61 -0.96
CA GLU A 56 -14.58 -10.08 -1.99
C GLU A 56 -14.29 -10.64 -3.39
N LEU A 57 -13.02 -10.77 -3.76
CA LEU A 57 -12.59 -11.13 -5.12
C LEU A 57 -11.93 -12.51 -5.21
N GLY A 58 -11.70 -13.17 -4.06
CA GLY A 58 -11.03 -14.46 -3.98
C GLY A 58 -9.49 -14.36 -3.98
N SER A 59 -8.86 -15.41 -3.46
CA SER A 59 -7.39 -15.52 -3.35
C SER A 59 -6.65 -15.66 -4.68
N LYS A 60 -7.38 -15.93 -5.78
CA LYS A 60 -6.81 -15.95 -7.13
C LYS A 60 -6.82 -14.59 -7.81
N SER A 61 -7.46 -13.58 -7.20
CA SER A 61 -7.51 -12.22 -7.77
C SER A 61 -6.13 -11.59 -7.83
N VAL A 62 -5.87 -10.84 -8.90
CA VAL A 62 -4.63 -10.08 -9.06
C VAL A 62 -4.48 -9.08 -7.91
N LEU A 63 -5.59 -8.45 -7.50
CA LEU A 63 -5.60 -7.50 -6.38
C LEU A 63 -5.08 -8.13 -5.08
N PHE A 64 -5.57 -9.32 -4.71
CA PHE A 64 -5.08 -10.02 -3.52
C PHE A 64 -3.59 -10.36 -3.63
N ARG A 65 -3.15 -10.90 -4.78
CA ARG A 65 -1.74 -11.28 -4.99
C ARG A 65 -0.80 -10.09 -4.95
N THR A 66 -1.19 -8.96 -5.53
CA THR A 66 -0.45 -7.69 -5.43
C THR A 66 -0.43 -7.18 -3.99
N GLY A 67 -1.51 -7.36 -3.23
CA GLY A 67 -1.56 -6.99 -1.81
C GLY A 67 -0.58 -7.81 -0.97
N ILE A 68 -0.49 -9.11 -1.20
CA ILE A 68 0.51 -9.98 -0.55
C ILE A 68 1.94 -9.54 -0.91
N ALA A 69 2.20 -9.22 -2.18
CA ALA A 69 3.50 -8.71 -2.60
C ALA A 69 3.85 -7.39 -1.90
N ALA A 70 2.89 -6.47 -1.79
CA ALA A 70 3.06 -5.21 -1.08
C ALA A 70 3.30 -5.43 0.42
N ILE A 71 2.63 -6.39 1.07
CA ILE A 71 2.88 -6.75 2.47
C ILE A 71 4.32 -7.27 2.66
N ALA A 72 4.77 -8.18 1.79
CA ALA A 72 6.11 -8.72 1.86
C ALA A 72 7.18 -7.62 1.67
N ASP A 73 6.96 -6.73 0.70
CA ASP A 73 7.83 -5.57 0.46
C ASP A 73 7.81 -4.58 1.63
N TYR A 74 6.65 -4.37 2.27
CA TYR A 74 6.55 -3.55 3.49
C TYR A 74 7.37 -4.16 4.64
N VAL A 75 7.40 -5.48 4.80
CA VAL A 75 8.26 -6.12 5.82
C VAL A 75 9.73 -5.83 5.55
N VAL A 76 10.16 -5.88 4.28
CA VAL A 76 11.51 -5.47 3.88
C VAL A 76 11.75 -4.00 4.21
N GLN A 77 10.77 -3.12 3.93
CA GLN A 77 10.81 -1.70 4.29
C GLN A 77 11.07 -1.50 5.79
N ILE A 78 10.34 -2.22 6.65
CA ILE A 78 10.49 -2.14 8.11
C ILE A 78 11.91 -2.55 8.54
N ILE A 79 12.41 -3.67 8.02
CA ILE A 79 13.76 -4.17 8.32
C ILE A 79 14.81 -3.13 7.91
N LEU A 80 14.72 -2.60 6.69
CA LEU A 80 15.62 -1.56 6.21
C LEU A 80 15.55 -0.29 7.07
N GLY A 81 14.36 0.09 7.55
CA GLY A 81 14.18 1.27 8.41
C GLY A 81 14.90 1.11 9.75
N PHE A 82 14.78 -0.05 10.39
CA PHE A 82 15.51 -0.31 11.63
C PHE A 82 17.02 -0.41 11.43
N ILE A 83 17.48 -0.98 10.32
CA ILE A 83 18.92 -1.00 9.98
C ILE A 83 19.42 0.43 9.77
N ALA A 84 18.66 1.28 9.07
CA ALA A 84 19.03 2.69 8.87
C ALA A 84 19.18 3.43 10.20
N LEU A 85 18.26 3.23 11.15
CA LEU A 85 18.32 3.82 12.49
C LEU A 85 19.49 3.30 13.32
N GLY A 86 19.79 2.00 13.25
CA GLY A 86 20.86 1.39 14.03
C GLY A 86 22.26 1.71 13.50
N THR A 87 22.40 1.89 12.18
CA THR A 87 23.71 2.08 11.53
C THR A 87 24.04 3.53 11.21
N ASN A 88 23.05 4.43 11.13
CA ASN A 88 23.19 5.80 10.63
C ASN A 88 23.87 5.87 9.24
N SER A 89 23.74 4.83 8.43
CA SER A 89 24.36 4.74 7.10
C SER A 89 23.48 5.42 6.04
N GLY A 90 24.03 6.46 5.40
CA GLY A 90 23.36 7.15 4.29
C GLY A 90 23.00 6.22 3.12
N VAL A 91 23.82 5.19 2.86
CA VAL A 91 23.52 4.18 1.83
C VAL A 91 22.25 3.39 2.18
N VAL A 92 22.11 2.97 3.43
CA VAL A 92 20.92 2.23 3.88
C VAL A 92 19.69 3.12 3.83
N VAL A 93 19.82 4.41 4.17
CA VAL A 93 18.73 5.40 4.04
C VAL A 93 18.27 5.51 2.59
N VAL A 94 19.19 5.58 1.62
CA VAL A 94 18.84 5.61 0.19
C VAL A 94 18.15 4.32 -0.23
N VAL A 95 18.67 3.15 0.14
CA VAL A 95 18.05 1.85 -0.18
C VAL A 95 16.64 1.75 0.43
N HIS A 96 16.46 2.18 1.67
CA HIS A 96 15.16 2.25 2.34
C HIS A 96 14.20 3.17 1.58
N LEU A 97 14.64 4.36 1.15
CA LEU A 97 13.83 5.26 0.36
C LEU A 97 13.46 4.67 -1.01
N THR A 98 14.42 4.05 -1.71
CA THR A 98 14.16 3.38 -2.99
C THR A 98 13.12 2.28 -2.84
N ASN A 99 13.22 1.46 -1.78
CA ASN A 99 12.24 0.42 -1.50
C ASN A 99 10.85 1.00 -1.20
N ALA A 100 10.76 2.18 -0.55
CA ALA A 100 9.49 2.88 -0.35
C ALA A 100 8.81 3.26 -1.68
N PHE A 101 9.59 3.64 -2.69
CA PHE A 101 9.05 3.92 -4.03
C PHE A 101 8.59 2.65 -4.75
N VAL A 102 9.30 1.52 -4.60
CA VAL A 102 8.84 0.21 -5.11
C VAL A 102 7.47 -0.13 -4.51
N LEU A 103 7.33 0.04 -3.20
CA LEU A 103 6.06 -0.16 -2.51
C LEU A 103 4.96 0.78 -3.05
N GLY A 104 5.29 2.05 -3.29
CA GLY A 104 4.38 3.01 -3.93
C GLY A 104 3.91 2.59 -5.33
N VAL A 105 4.79 1.99 -6.13
CA VAL A 105 4.43 1.42 -7.44
C VAL A 105 3.49 0.23 -7.29
N LEU A 106 3.78 -0.69 -6.35
CA LEU A 106 2.89 -1.84 -6.07
C LEU A 106 1.49 -1.38 -5.65
N VAL A 107 1.38 -0.33 -4.83
CA VAL A 107 0.08 0.21 -4.42
C VAL A 107 -0.62 0.97 -5.54
N THR A 108 0.12 1.62 -6.44
CA THR A 108 -0.48 2.19 -7.67
C THR A 108 -1.12 1.08 -8.53
N TYR A 109 -0.49 -0.09 -8.62
CA TYR A 109 -1.11 -1.25 -9.26
C TYR A 109 -2.33 -1.77 -8.50
N LEU A 110 -2.32 -1.80 -7.15
CA LEU A 110 -3.51 -2.14 -6.35
C LEU A 110 -4.71 -1.25 -6.71
N ILE A 111 -4.51 0.06 -6.77
CA ILE A 111 -5.55 1.03 -7.12
C ILE A 111 -6.07 0.76 -8.54
N SER A 112 -5.16 0.56 -9.51
CA SER A 112 -5.54 0.28 -10.90
C SER A 112 -6.35 -1.01 -11.07
N PHE A 113 -6.00 -2.06 -10.33
CA PHE A 113 -6.75 -3.32 -10.34
C PHE A 113 -8.09 -3.23 -9.63
N ALA A 114 -8.17 -2.47 -8.54
CA ALA A 114 -9.45 -2.17 -7.89
C ALA A 114 -10.39 -1.41 -8.83
N ASP A 115 -9.88 -0.41 -9.56
CA ASP A 115 -10.63 0.34 -10.57
C ASP A 115 -11.12 -0.55 -11.72
N SER A 116 -10.28 -1.48 -12.18
CA SER A 116 -10.63 -2.43 -13.24
C SER A 116 -11.73 -3.42 -12.80
N ALA A 117 -11.65 -3.92 -11.56
CA ALA A 117 -12.66 -4.85 -11.01
C ALA A 117 -14.04 -4.19 -10.86
N ASP A 118 -14.07 -2.90 -10.49
CA ASP A 118 -15.31 -2.12 -10.38
C ASP A 118 -15.99 -1.97 -11.75
N LYS A 119 -15.24 -1.63 -12.80
CA LYS A 119 -15.77 -1.44 -14.16
C LYS A 119 -16.35 -2.72 -14.75
N THR A 120 -15.68 -3.86 -14.59
CA THR A 120 -16.18 -5.16 -15.05
C THR A 120 -17.51 -5.51 -14.38
N SER A 121 -17.62 -5.26 -13.07
CA SER A 121 -18.84 -5.53 -12.32
C SER A 121 -20.03 -4.69 -12.79
N SER A 122 -19.82 -3.40 -13.08
CA SER A 122 -20.87 -2.54 -13.62
C SER A 122 -21.34 -2.95 -15.02
N HIS A 123 -20.41 -3.39 -15.88
CA HIS A 123 -20.75 -3.80 -17.25
C HIS A 123 -21.62 -5.06 -17.28
N ILE A 124 -21.31 -6.06 -16.44
CA ILE A 124 -22.11 -7.29 -16.31
C ILE A 124 -23.55 -6.96 -15.84
N LEU A 125 -23.69 -6.03 -14.90
CA LEU A 125 -25.00 -5.64 -14.38
C LEU A 125 -25.86 -4.95 -15.45
N SER A 126 -25.28 -4.01 -16.21
CA SER A 126 -25.97 -3.33 -17.31
C SER A 126 -26.35 -4.27 -18.45
N GLN A 127 -25.49 -5.21 -18.81
CA GLN A 127 -25.78 -6.21 -19.85
C GLN A 127 -26.89 -7.19 -19.43
N THR A 128 -27.02 -7.47 -18.13
CA THR A 128 -28.09 -8.33 -17.61
C THR A 128 -29.45 -7.60 -17.60
N GLN A 129 -29.47 -6.27 -17.45
CA GLN A 129 -30.70 -5.47 -17.48
C GLN A 129 -31.24 -5.22 -18.89
N THR A 130 -30.39 -5.19 -19.92
CA THR A 130 -30.83 -5.01 -21.32
C THR A 130 -31.35 -6.28 -22.00
N VAL A 131 -31.14 -7.44 -21.37
CA VAL A 131 -31.54 -8.77 -21.91
C VAL A 131 -32.83 -9.30 -21.22
N ARG A 132 -33.43 -8.52 -20.32
CA ARG A 132 -34.77 -8.78 -19.75
C ARG A 132 -35.80 -7.82 -20.32
#